data_AF-A0A2E0XG74-F1
#
_entry.id   AF-A0A2E0XG74-F1
#
_cell.length_a   1.000
_cell.length_b   1.000
_cell.length_c   1.000
_cell.angle_alpha   90.00
_cell.angle_beta   90.00
_cell.angle_gamma   90.00
#
_symmetry.space_group_name_H-M   'P 1'
#
loop_
_entity.id
_entity.type
_entity.pdbx_description
1 polymer ?
#
loop_
_entity_poly.entity_id
_entity_poly.type
_entity_poly.pdbx_seq_one_letter_code
_entity_poly.pdbx_strand_id
1 'polypeptide(L)'
;MIEIVMDGQPRARIVVLEAASPVENHAAAELNKYLYQMSRIHLPVETVSGLEQTNIYIGSAAPTTELNLSEEVLGFDGYVVKTVGTDIALVGIKPYSCLYAVYHLLTRHLGCGFFEDGDQVPSQPSVG
;
A
#
# COMPACT_ATOMS: atom_id res chain seq x y z
N MET A 1 10.10 6.19 -11.04
CA MET A 1 8.91 6.69 -10.32
C MET A 1 7.81 5.68 -10.60
N ILE A 2 7.12 5.18 -9.57
CA ILE A 2 6.10 4.14 -9.77
C ILE A 2 4.76 4.83 -9.95
N GLU A 3 4.14 4.66 -11.11
CA GLU A 3 2.87 5.33 -11.40
C GLU A 3 1.73 4.54 -10.78
N ILE A 4 1.02 5.17 -9.83
CA ILE A 4 -0.13 4.57 -9.14
C ILE A 4 -1.42 4.97 -9.87
N VAL A 5 -1.56 6.26 -10.18
CA VAL A 5 -2.66 6.82 -10.98
C VAL A 5 -2.08 7.81 -11.98
N MET A 6 -2.48 7.70 -13.25
CA MET A 6 -2.06 8.62 -14.31
C MET A 6 -3.17 8.77 -15.36
N ASP A 7 -3.37 9.97 -15.88
CA ASP A 7 -4.38 10.30 -16.90
C ASP A 7 -5.81 9.89 -16.49
N GLY A 8 -6.13 9.98 -15.20
CA GLY A 8 -7.44 9.58 -14.66
C GLY A 8 -7.69 8.06 -14.74
N GLN A 9 -6.65 7.25 -14.85
CA GLN A 9 -6.73 5.78 -14.90
C GLN A 9 -5.83 5.15 -13.84
N PRO A 10 -6.25 4.00 -13.26
CA PRO A 10 -5.37 3.23 -12.38
C PRO A 10 -4.20 2.66 -13.20
N ARG A 11 -2.98 2.92 -12.76
CA ARG A 11 -1.74 2.33 -13.29
C ARG A 11 -1.17 1.24 -12.37
N ALA A 12 -1.77 1.09 -11.20
CA ALA A 12 -1.50 0.03 -10.23
C ALA A 12 -2.79 -0.67 -9.79
N ARG A 13 -2.64 -1.82 -9.15
CA ARG A 13 -3.69 -2.56 -8.45
C ARG A 13 -3.27 -2.85 -7.02
N ILE A 14 -4.23 -2.95 -6.11
CA ILE A 14 -3.98 -3.41 -4.74
C ILE A 14 -4.20 -4.92 -4.71
N VAL A 15 -3.24 -5.68 -4.19
CA VAL A 15 -3.32 -7.14 -4.11
C VAL A 15 -3.39 -7.57 -2.64
N VAL A 16 -4.45 -8.31 -2.32
CA VAL A 16 -4.66 -9.00 -1.03
C VAL A 16 -4.88 -10.49 -1.31
N LEU A 17 -4.75 -11.40 -0.34
CA LEU A 17 -5.14 -12.79 -0.57
C LEU A 17 -6.66 -12.96 -0.43
N GLU A 18 -7.24 -13.97 -1.09
CA GLU A 18 -8.65 -14.36 -0.89
C GLU A 18 -8.98 -14.62 0.59
N ALA A 19 -8.03 -15.23 1.31
CA ALA A 19 -8.12 -15.52 2.74
C ALA A 19 -7.53 -14.41 3.63
N ALA A 20 -7.40 -13.18 3.12
CA ALA A 20 -6.85 -12.05 3.85
C ALA A 20 -7.61 -11.82 5.17
N SER A 21 -6.83 -11.52 6.21
CA SER A 21 -7.36 -11.17 7.52
C SER A 21 -8.16 -9.86 7.48
N PRO A 22 -9.03 -9.60 8.47
CA PRO A 22 -9.76 -8.32 8.54
C PRO A 22 -8.85 -7.09 8.52
N VAL A 23 -7.65 -7.19 9.10
CA VAL A 23 -6.70 -6.06 9.13
C VAL A 23 -6.03 -5.81 7.79
N GLU A 24 -5.73 -6.85 7.00
CA GLU A 24 -5.19 -6.70 5.64
C GLU A 24 -6.24 -6.09 4.69
N ASN A 25 -7.49 -6.56 4.79
CA ASN A 25 -8.60 -5.97 4.05
C ASN A 25 -8.83 -4.50 4.43
N HIS A 26 -8.71 -4.17 5.73
CA HIS A 26 -8.79 -2.80 6.18
C HIS A 26 -7.64 -1.93 5.66
N ALA A 27 -6.40 -2.46 5.65
CA ALA A 27 -5.25 -1.75 5.10
C ALA A 27 -5.39 -1.47 3.60
N ALA A 28 -5.90 -2.42 2.82
CA ALA A 28 -6.23 -2.22 1.42
C ALA A 28 -7.31 -1.15 1.22
N ALA A 29 -8.35 -1.15 2.06
CA ALA A 29 -9.42 -0.16 2.01
C ALA A 29 -8.92 1.25 2.37
N GLU A 30 -8.09 1.41 3.39
CA GLU A 30 -7.50 2.71 3.75
C GLU A 30 -6.62 3.26 2.63
N LEU A 31 -5.75 2.42 2.04
CA LEU A 31 -4.94 2.85 0.90
C LEU A 31 -5.81 3.36 -0.25
N ASN A 32 -6.84 2.60 -0.63
CA ASN A 32 -7.74 2.96 -1.72
C ASN A 32 -8.57 4.22 -1.42
N LYS A 33 -9.01 4.38 -0.17
CA LYS A 33 -9.73 5.57 0.31
C LYS A 33 -8.90 6.84 0.09
N TYR A 34 -7.64 6.85 0.53
CA TYR A 34 -6.81 8.05 0.38
C TYR A 34 -6.39 8.27 -1.08
N LEU A 35 -6.08 7.22 -1.84
CA LEU A 35 -5.81 7.35 -3.28
C LEU A 35 -7.01 7.95 -4.03
N TYR A 36 -8.23 7.58 -3.66
CA TYR A 36 -9.45 8.19 -4.20
C TYR A 36 -9.62 9.64 -3.74
N GLN A 37 -9.35 9.97 -2.48
CA GLN A 37 -9.40 11.37 -2.03
C GLN A 37 -8.39 12.25 -2.78
N MET A 38 -7.21 11.71 -3.09
CA MET A 38 -6.17 12.41 -3.84
C MET A 38 -6.53 12.60 -5.32
N SER A 39 -6.97 11.54 -5.99
CA SER A 39 -7.04 11.47 -7.46
C SER A 39 -8.44 11.33 -8.04
N ARG A 40 -9.45 11.03 -7.20
CA ARG A 40 -10.81 10.62 -7.57
C ARG A 40 -10.89 9.30 -8.34
N ILE A 41 -9.81 8.52 -8.35
CA ILE A 41 -9.73 7.21 -8.98
C ILE A 41 -9.55 6.14 -7.90
N HIS A 42 -10.38 5.11 -7.97
CA HIS A 42 -10.16 3.89 -7.19
C HIS A 42 -9.22 2.96 -7.94
N LEU A 43 -8.33 2.32 -7.19
CA LEU A 43 -7.57 1.20 -7.70
C LEU A 43 -8.43 -0.07 -7.64
N PRO A 44 -8.29 -0.98 -8.61
CA PRO A 44 -8.84 -2.32 -8.47
C PRO A 44 -8.17 -3.02 -7.27
N VAL A 45 -8.97 -3.72 -6.46
CA VAL A 45 -8.50 -4.57 -5.37
C VAL A 45 -8.72 -6.01 -5.82
N GLU A 46 -7.63 -6.74 -6.01
CA GLU A 46 -7.63 -8.07 -6.62
C GLU A 46 -7.05 -9.11 -5.67
N THR A 47 -7.49 -10.37 -5.81
CA THR A 47 -6.96 -11.47 -4.99
C THR A 47 -5.77 -12.20 -5.61
N VAL A 48 -5.39 -11.79 -6.83
CA VAL A 48 -4.29 -12.35 -7.60
C VAL A 48 -3.52 -11.20 -8.29
N SER A 49 -2.19 -11.29 -8.29
CA SER A 49 -1.31 -10.36 -8.98
C SER A 49 -1.47 -10.41 -10.50
N GLY A 50 -1.28 -9.26 -11.16
CA GLY A 50 -1.23 -9.15 -12.62
C GLY A 50 0.19 -8.88 -13.14
N LEU A 51 0.37 -8.99 -14.47
CA LEU A 51 1.64 -8.71 -15.14
C LEU A 51 1.67 -7.33 -15.84
N GLU A 52 0.52 -6.72 -16.08
CA GLU A 52 0.40 -5.52 -16.93
C GLU A 52 0.53 -4.20 -16.17
N GLN A 53 0.38 -4.24 -14.84
CA GLN A 53 0.33 -3.07 -13.97
C GLN A 53 1.11 -3.35 -12.70
N THR A 54 1.56 -2.28 -12.05
CA THR A 54 2.18 -2.35 -10.72
C THR A 54 1.24 -3.04 -9.74
N ASN A 55 1.75 -4.06 -9.04
CA ASN A 55 1.06 -4.65 -7.90
C ASN A 55 1.48 -3.93 -6.62
N ILE A 56 0.51 -3.49 -5.83
CA ILE A 56 0.72 -3.00 -4.47
C ILE A 56 0.24 -4.09 -3.52
N TYR A 57 1.15 -4.94 -3.07
CA TYR A 57 0.84 -6.06 -2.20
C TYR A 57 0.65 -5.63 -0.76
N ILE A 58 -0.41 -6.12 -0.15
CA ILE A 58 -0.73 -5.89 1.25
C ILE A 58 -0.52 -7.17 2.05
N GLY A 59 0.29 -7.08 3.11
CA GLY A 59 0.46 -8.16 4.09
C GLY A 59 0.95 -9.46 3.46
N SER A 60 0.21 -10.54 3.73
CA SER A 60 0.51 -11.91 3.29
C SER A 60 0.49 -12.11 1.78
N ALA A 61 -0.08 -11.18 1.01
CA ALA A 61 -0.01 -11.21 -0.46
C ALA A 61 1.38 -10.86 -1.00
N ALA A 62 2.23 -10.21 -0.19
CA ALA A 62 3.53 -9.74 -0.66
C ALA A 62 4.51 -10.90 -0.93
N PRO A 63 5.26 -10.87 -2.04
CA PRO A 63 6.38 -11.78 -2.23
C PRO A 63 7.51 -11.39 -1.27
N THR A 64 7.73 -12.21 -0.24
CA THR A 64 8.67 -11.91 0.86
C THR A 64 10.08 -12.47 0.65
N THR A 65 10.34 -13.20 -0.45
CA THR A 65 11.63 -13.87 -0.70
C THR A 65 12.83 -12.92 -0.66
N GLU A 66 12.65 -11.66 -1.05
CA GLU A 66 13.70 -10.61 -1.05
C GLU A 66 13.61 -9.66 0.17
N LEU A 67 12.75 -9.97 1.13
CA LEU A 67 12.46 -9.14 2.29
C LEU A 67 12.95 -9.82 3.56
N ASN A 68 13.79 -9.13 4.32
CA ASN A 68 14.15 -9.58 5.66
C ASN A 68 13.09 -9.08 6.65
N LEU A 69 12.16 -9.97 7.00
CA LEU A 69 11.08 -9.70 7.95
C LEU A 69 11.40 -10.21 9.37
N SER A 70 12.68 -10.35 9.73
CA SER A 70 13.04 -10.79 11.08
C SER A 70 12.78 -9.69 12.11
N GLU A 71 12.36 -10.11 13.31
CA GLU A 71 12.19 -9.21 14.45
C GLU A 71 13.50 -8.54 14.88
N GLU A 72 14.64 -9.19 14.64
CA GLU A 72 15.96 -8.61 14.88
C GLU A 72 16.23 -7.38 14.00
N VAL A 73 15.75 -7.37 12.76
CA VAL A 73 15.98 -6.28 11.81
C VAL A 73 14.93 -5.18 11.93
N LEU A 74 13.65 -5.54 12.08
CA LEU A 74 12.57 -4.56 12.03
C LEU A 74 12.01 -4.18 13.43
N GLY A 75 12.37 -4.90 14.48
CA GLY A 75 11.83 -4.72 15.83
C GLY A 75 10.41 -5.29 16.00
N PHE A 76 9.84 -5.19 17.20
CA PHE A 76 8.60 -5.89 17.60
C PHE A 76 7.39 -5.68 16.66
N ASP A 77 7.15 -4.43 16.25
CA ASP A 77 6.05 -4.01 15.35
C ASP A 77 6.54 -3.57 13.97
N GLY A 78 7.74 -4.02 13.60
CA GLY A 78 8.43 -3.62 12.38
C GLY A 78 7.64 -3.91 11.09
N TYR A 79 7.79 -3.02 10.12
CA TYR A 79 7.18 -3.13 8.80
C TYR A 79 8.13 -2.67 7.70
N VAL A 80 7.78 -3.00 6.46
CA VAL A 80 8.53 -2.71 5.25
C VAL A 80 7.60 -2.03 4.24
N VAL A 81 8.08 -0.91 3.71
CA VAL A 81 7.59 -0.30 2.47
C VAL A 81 8.73 -0.41 1.48
N LYS A 82 8.59 -1.27 0.47
CA LYS A 82 9.70 -1.52 -0.45
C LYS A 82 9.21 -1.80 -1.86
N THR A 83 9.93 -1.27 -2.83
CA THR A 83 9.78 -1.66 -4.23
C THR A 83 10.48 -2.99 -4.48
N VAL A 84 9.77 -3.95 -5.08
CA VAL A 84 10.30 -5.26 -5.52
C VAL A 84 10.08 -5.35 -7.03
N GLY A 85 11.15 -5.17 -7.81
CA GLY A 85 11.02 -5.00 -9.26
C GLY A 85 10.24 -3.72 -9.60
N THR A 86 9.07 -3.87 -10.24
CA THR A 86 8.12 -2.78 -10.51
C THR A 86 6.99 -2.68 -9.49
N ASP A 87 6.93 -3.61 -8.54
CA ASP A 87 5.84 -3.73 -7.57
C ASP A 87 6.19 -3.08 -6.23
N ILE A 88 5.19 -2.89 -5.37
CA ILE A 88 5.34 -2.36 -4.01
C ILE A 88 4.88 -3.42 -3.02
N ALA A 89 5.71 -3.73 -2.03
CA ALA A 89 5.36 -4.58 -0.90
C ALA A 89 5.11 -3.73 0.35
N LEU A 90 3.92 -3.85 0.93
CA LEU A 90 3.49 -3.23 2.19
C LEU A 90 3.20 -4.33 3.21
N VAL A 91 4.22 -4.75 3.95
CA VAL A 91 4.19 -5.96 4.80
C VAL A 91 4.92 -5.68 6.12
N GLY A 92 4.76 -6.54 7.12
CA GLY A 92 5.57 -6.48 8.34
C GLY A 92 5.49 -7.74 9.18
N ILE A 93 6.05 -7.68 10.38
CA ILE A 93 6.23 -8.86 11.25
C ILE A 93 4.91 -9.40 11.78
N LYS A 94 3.99 -8.50 12.13
CA LYS A 94 2.66 -8.85 12.62
C LYS A 94 1.64 -8.67 11.51
N PRO A 95 0.50 -9.39 11.54
CA PRO A 95 -0.56 -9.20 10.55
C PRO A 95 -1.00 -7.73 10.39
N TYR A 96 -1.02 -6.96 11.48
CA TYR A 96 -1.40 -5.55 11.47
C TYR A 96 -0.30 -4.58 11.01
N SER A 97 0.97 -5.02 10.96
CA SER A 97 2.09 -4.17 10.56
C SER A 97 1.95 -3.66 9.11
N CYS A 98 1.20 -4.36 8.24
CA CYS A 98 0.89 -3.90 6.89
C CYS A 98 0.08 -2.59 6.87
N LEU A 99 -0.78 -2.35 7.87
CA LEU A 99 -1.52 -1.10 8.00
C LEU A 99 -0.55 0.06 8.28
N TYR A 100 0.47 -0.16 9.10
CA TYR A 100 1.52 0.84 9.34
C TYR A 100 2.37 1.09 8.08
N ALA A 101 2.64 0.06 7.28
CA ALA A 101 3.29 0.23 5.98
C ALA A 101 2.45 1.08 5.01
N VAL A 102 1.12 0.88 4.97
CA VAL A 102 0.19 1.72 4.19
C VAL A 102 0.27 3.18 4.64
N TYR A 103 0.17 3.45 5.94
CA TYR A 103 0.27 4.82 6.46
C TYR A 103 1.65 5.44 6.25
N HIS A 104 2.73 4.65 6.28
CA HIS A 104 4.05 5.12 5.91
C HIS A 104 4.10 5.53 4.44
N LEU A 105 3.59 4.71 3.51
CA LEU A 105 3.52 5.07 2.09
C LEU A 105 2.76 6.39 1.90
N LEU A 106 1.57 6.48 2.49
CA LEU A 106 0.72 7.66 2.42
C LEU A 106 1.44 8.91 2.93
N THR A 107 2.11 8.83 4.08
CA THR A 107 2.76 10.00 4.70
C THR A 107 4.09 10.37 4.07
N ARG A 108 4.99 9.40 3.88
CA ARG A 108 6.39 9.66 3.51
C ARG A 108 6.62 9.77 2.02
N HIS A 109 5.73 9.19 1.22
CA HIS A 109 5.88 9.16 -0.23
C HIS A 109 4.75 9.88 -0.96
N LEU A 110 3.52 9.81 -0.46
CA LEU A 110 2.36 10.40 -1.13
C LEU A 110 1.91 11.75 -0.55
N GLY A 111 2.52 12.21 0.54
CA GLY A 111 2.31 13.55 1.10
C GLY A 111 1.05 13.72 1.95
N CYS A 112 0.41 12.63 2.38
CA CYS A 112 -0.69 12.71 3.34
C CYS A 112 -0.17 13.09 4.74
N GLY A 113 -0.99 13.81 5.50
CA GLY A 113 -0.77 14.09 6.92
C GLY A 113 -1.98 13.68 7.75
N PHE A 114 -1.73 13.10 8.92
CA PHE A 114 -2.77 12.63 9.84
C PHE A 114 -2.59 13.35 11.17
N PHE A 115 -3.47 14.32 11.47
CA PHE A 115 -3.34 15.23 12.61
C PHE A 115 -4.60 15.24 13.46
N GLU A 116 -4.53 15.85 14.65
CA GLU A 116 -5.65 15.93 15.60
C GLU A 116 -6.86 16.69 15.01
N ASP A 117 -6.61 17.69 14.18
CA ASP A 117 -7.63 18.50 13.50
C ASP A 117 -8.10 17.91 12.16
N GLY A 118 -7.57 16.74 11.78
CA GLY A 118 -8.01 15.95 10.64
C GLY A 118 -6.90 15.58 9.66
N ASP A 119 -7.31 14.93 8.57
CA ASP A 119 -6.41 14.43 7.54
C ASP A 119 -6.13 15.53 6.50
N GLN A 120 -4.85 15.76 6.22
CA GLN A 120 -4.37 16.61 5.14
C GLN A 120 -4.03 15.72 3.94
N VAL A 121 -4.87 15.74 2.91
CA VAL A 121 -4.74 14.86 1.74
C VAL A 121 -4.52 15.70 0.49
N PRO A 122 -3.39 15.56 -0.21
CA PRO A 122 -3.11 16.36 -1.39
C PRO A 122 -4.06 15.98 -2.53
N SER A 123 -4.62 16.99 -3.20
CA SER A 123 -5.48 16.80 -4.37
C SER A 123 -4.63 16.87 -5.63
N GLN A 124 -4.45 15.74 -6.31
CA GLN A 124 -3.62 15.64 -7.52
C GLN A 124 -4.18 14.62 -8.52
N PRO A 125 -4.26 14.96 -9.83
CA PRO A 125 -4.83 14.08 -10.85
C PRO A 125 -3.94 12.88 -11.20
N SER A 126 -2.70 12.86 -10.70
CA SER A 126 -1.74 11.77 -10.87
C SER A 126 -0.99 11.55 -9.57
N VAL A 127 -0.70 10.29 -9.27
CA VAL A 127 -0.07 9.84 -8.03
C VAL A 127 1.06 8.88 -8.40
N GLY A 128 2.26 9.09 -7.87
CA GLY A 128 3.40 8.19 -8.08
C GLY A 128 4.55 8.37 -7.10
#